data_AF-A0A952H270-F1
#
_entry.id   AF-A0A952H270-F1
#
_cell.length_a   1.000
_cell.length_b   1.000
_cell.length_c   1.000
_cell.angle_alpha   90.00
_cell.angle_beta   90.00
_cell.angle_gamma   90.00
#
_symmetry.space_group_name_H-M   'P 1'
#
loop_
_entity.id
_entity.type
_entity.pdbx_description
1 polymer ?
#
loop_
_entity_poly.entity_id
_entity_poly.type
_entity_poly.pdbx_seq_one_letter_code
_entity_poly.pdbx_strand_id
1 'polypeptide(L)'
;MKFLFDANLPPDLAHAIRELCVGEQGVEEVVHLTDRFKGNTPDLEWIPALGQGWYIVSIDKFAKSRGQEREALRRAGHTVYVMDPQWSKQRFWMQSARLVLWWPQVLEHARLTEGGSYRIPWKHSSIKKFQSL
;
A
#
# COMPACT_ATOMS: atom_id res chain seq x y z
N MET A 1 -2.25 6.43 11.53
CA MET A 1 -1.70 5.56 10.45
C MET A 1 -1.48 6.37 9.20
N LYS A 2 -0.38 6.14 8.48
CA LYS A 2 -0.04 6.85 7.23
C LYS A 2 0.15 5.86 6.09
N PHE A 3 -0.48 6.13 4.94
CA PHE A 3 -0.45 5.26 3.78
C PHE A 3 0.31 5.91 2.63
N LEU A 4 1.18 5.13 1.99
CA LEU A 4 1.87 5.52 0.76
C LEU A 4 1.51 4.54 -0.35
N PHE A 5 1.03 5.07 -1.47
CA PHE A 5 0.82 4.33 -2.70
C PHE A 5 2.08 4.42 -3.56
N ASP A 6 2.62 3.27 -3.91
CA ASP A 6 3.82 3.14 -4.73
C ASP A 6 3.60 3.67 -6.16
N ALA A 7 4.66 4.06 -6.86
CA ALA A 7 4.64 4.65 -8.21
C ALA A 7 4.09 3.69 -9.29
N ASN A 8 3.98 2.40 -9.00
CA ASN A 8 3.35 1.42 -9.89
C ASN A 8 1.81 1.47 -9.83
N LEU A 9 1.23 2.28 -8.95
CA LEU A 9 -0.20 2.56 -8.89
C LEU A 9 -0.49 3.96 -9.48
N PRO A 10 -1.70 4.19 -10.03
CA PRO A 10 -2.08 5.51 -10.50
C PRO A 10 -2.18 6.52 -9.34
N PRO A 11 -1.63 7.74 -9.46
CA PRO A 11 -1.78 8.79 -8.44
C PRO A 11 -3.24 9.10 -8.10
N ASP A 12 -4.10 9.11 -9.12
CA ASP A 12 -5.54 9.38 -8.96
C ASP A 12 -6.22 8.37 -8.01
N LEU A 13 -5.73 7.13 -7.97
CA LEU A 13 -6.26 6.11 -7.06
C LEU A 13 -5.91 6.44 -5.61
N ALA A 14 -4.67 6.85 -5.34
CA ALA A 14 -4.22 7.27 -4.02
C ALA A 14 -4.97 8.52 -3.55
N HIS A 15 -5.15 9.49 -4.44
CA HIS A 15 -5.86 10.73 -4.14
C HIS A 15 -7.34 10.50 -3.89
N ALA A 16 -8.01 9.65 -4.67
CA ALA A 16 -9.39 9.28 -4.40
C ALA A 16 -9.56 8.63 -3.02
N ILE A 17 -8.66 7.71 -2.65
CA ILE A 17 -8.68 7.09 -1.31
C ILE A 17 -8.39 8.12 -0.21
N ARG A 18 -7.47 9.07 -0.44
CA ARG A 18 -7.22 10.20 0.48
C ARG A 18 -8.49 10.97 0.75
N GLU A 19 -9.23 11.38 -0.29
CA GLU A 19 -10.48 12.12 -0.13
C GLU A 19 -11.54 11.30 0.62
N LEU A 20 -11.63 10.00 0.35
CA LEU A 20 -12.54 9.11 1.08
C LEU A 20 -12.15 8.90 2.55
N CYS A 21 -10.89 9.11 2.91
CA CYS A 21 -10.39 8.98 4.29
C CYS A 21 -10.51 10.26 5.12
N VAL A 22 -10.96 11.39 4.57
CA VAL A 22 -11.04 12.67 5.31
C VAL A 22 -11.87 12.56 6.60
N GLY A 23 -12.92 11.74 6.60
CA GLY A 23 -13.75 11.46 7.78
C GLY A 23 -13.32 10.23 8.60
N GLU A 24 -12.29 9.51 8.18
CA GLU A 24 -11.90 8.23 8.77
C GLU A 24 -10.96 8.43 9.97
N GLN A 25 -11.38 7.97 11.14
CA GLN A 25 -10.58 8.12 12.36
C GLN A 25 -9.33 7.22 12.34
N GLY A 26 -8.20 7.82 12.71
CA GLY A 26 -6.91 7.12 12.81
C GLY A 26 -6.13 7.04 11.49
N VAL A 27 -6.65 7.59 10.39
CA VAL A 27 -5.90 7.82 9.15
C VAL A 27 -5.40 9.25 9.16
N GLU A 28 -4.08 9.42 9.24
CA GLU A 28 -3.44 10.74 9.29
C GLU A 28 -3.12 11.27 7.89
N GLU A 29 -2.66 10.38 7.02
CA GLU A 29 -2.15 10.76 5.71
C GLU A 29 -2.31 9.60 4.72
N VAL A 30 -2.76 9.91 3.51
CA VAL A 30 -2.75 9.00 2.36
C VAL A 30 -2.15 9.76 1.19
N VAL A 31 -1.04 9.29 0.66
CA VAL A 31 -0.30 9.98 -0.41
C VAL A 31 0.14 8.99 -1.47
N HIS A 32 0.36 9.51 -2.67
CA HIS A 32 1.11 8.81 -3.70
C HIS A 32 2.61 9.08 -3.54
N LEU A 33 3.46 8.16 -4.02
CA LEU A 33 4.91 8.31 -3.98
C LEU A 33 5.36 9.63 -4.61
N THR A 34 4.75 10.02 -5.73
CA THR A 34 5.09 11.28 -6.44
C THR A 34 4.66 12.55 -5.70
N ASP A 35 3.81 12.45 -4.68
CA ASP A 35 3.45 13.60 -3.84
C ASP A 35 4.60 13.97 -2.90
N ARG A 36 5.51 13.04 -2.63
CA ARG A 36 6.63 13.21 -1.67
C ARG A 36 8.02 13.07 -2.30
N PHE A 37 8.15 12.30 -3.36
CA PHE A 37 9.41 11.98 -4.01
C PHE A 37 9.32 12.23 -5.52
N LYS A 38 10.46 12.35 -6.20
CA LYS A 38 10.47 12.39 -7.67
C LYS A 38 10.01 11.02 -8.20
N GLY A 39 9.24 10.99 -9.29
CA GLY A 39 8.64 9.75 -9.79
C GLY A 39 9.61 8.62 -10.18
N ASN A 40 10.90 8.93 -10.39
CA ASN A 40 11.95 7.94 -10.68
C ASN A 40 12.89 7.68 -9.49
N THR A 41 12.49 8.03 -8.27
CA THR A 41 13.31 7.82 -7.08
C THR A 41 13.40 6.31 -6.80
N PRO A 42 14.60 5.72 -6.70
CA PRO A 42 14.77 4.29 -6.42
C PRO A 42 14.25 3.89 -5.03
N ASP A 43 13.78 2.64 -4.90
CA ASP A 43 13.28 2.06 -3.64
C ASP A 43 14.29 2.16 -2.49
N LEU A 44 15.56 1.94 -2.77
CA LEU A 44 16.65 2.08 -1.80
C LEU A 44 16.85 3.52 -1.28
N GLU A 45 16.33 4.53 -1.99
CA GLU A 45 16.43 5.94 -1.62
C GLU A 45 15.17 6.42 -0.88
N TRP A 46 13.97 6.15 -1.42
CA TRP A 46 12.74 6.67 -0.81
C TRP A 46 12.29 5.88 0.42
N ILE A 47 12.52 4.56 0.49
CA ILE A 47 12.09 3.76 1.65
C ILE A 47 12.74 4.26 2.95
N PRO A 48 14.07 4.45 3.04
CA PRO A 48 14.68 5.01 4.25
C PRO A 48 14.24 6.46 4.53
N ALA A 49 14.01 7.26 3.47
CA ALA A 49 13.63 8.66 3.59
C ALA A 49 12.17 8.87 4.02
N LEU A 50 11.31 7.85 3.86
CA LEU A 50 9.89 7.90 4.23
C LEU A 50 9.70 8.01 5.76
N GLY A 51 10.66 7.56 6.56
CA GLY A 51 10.57 7.49 8.02
C GLY A 51 9.96 6.18 8.50
N GLN A 52 9.45 6.11 9.73
CA GLN A 52 8.97 4.86 10.33
C GLN A 52 7.45 4.71 10.25
N GLY A 53 6.96 3.45 10.28
CA GLY A 53 5.56 3.14 10.57
C GLY A 53 4.55 3.40 9.46
N TRP A 54 5.02 3.61 8.22
CA TRP A 54 4.12 3.75 7.06
C TRP A 54 3.58 2.41 6.56
N TYR A 55 2.36 2.46 6.02
CA TYR A 55 1.70 1.37 5.31
C TYR A 55 1.84 1.60 3.81
N ILE A 56 2.63 0.76 3.13
CA ILE A 56 2.92 0.89 1.71
C ILE A 56 1.97 0.00 0.92
N VAL A 57 1.31 0.55 -0.09
CA VAL A 57 0.44 -0.19 -1.03
C VAL A 57 1.12 -0.27 -2.38
N SER A 58 1.36 -1.47 -2.89
CA SER A 58 2.09 -1.71 -4.14
C SER A 58 1.55 -2.92 -4.89
N ILE A 59 1.77 -2.99 -6.21
CA ILE A 59 1.54 -4.22 -7.01
C ILE A 59 2.80 -5.11 -7.03
N ASP A 60 3.99 -4.55 -6.82
CA ASP A 60 5.23 -5.34 -6.73
C ASP A 60 5.47 -5.83 -5.29
N LYS A 61 6.15 -6.96 -5.16
CA LYS A 61 6.52 -7.58 -3.88
C LYS A 61 7.82 -7.03 -3.29
N PHE A 62 8.44 -6.05 -3.96
CA PHE A 62 9.82 -5.62 -3.66
C PHE A 62 10.79 -6.81 -3.66
N ALA A 63 10.52 -7.81 -4.51
CA ALA A 63 11.23 -9.09 -4.52
C ALA A 63 12.49 -9.08 -5.41
N LYS A 64 12.67 -8.01 -6.19
CA LYS A 64 13.73 -7.93 -7.21
C LYS A 64 15.06 -7.42 -6.65
N SER A 65 15.08 -6.62 -5.59
CA SER A 65 16.34 -6.31 -4.91
C SER A 65 16.65 -7.35 -3.83
N ARG A 66 17.91 -7.71 -3.77
CA ARG A 66 18.47 -8.77 -2.96
C ARG A 66 18.44 -8.38 -1.48
N GLY A 67 17.33 -8.61 -0.79
CA GLY A 67 17.20 -8.56 0.68
C GLY A 67 17.34 -7.18 1.34
N GLN A 68 18.00 -6.20 0.70
CA GLN A 68 18.26 -4.88 1.25
C GLN A 68 16.99 -4.04 1.37
N GLU A 69 16.12 -4.01 0.36
CA GLU A 69 14.81 -3.32 0.47
C GLU A 69 13.93 -3.97 1.52
N ARG A 70 13.82 -5.31 1.54
CA ARG A 70 13.07 -6.04 2.57
C ARG A 70 13.57 -5.74 3.98
N GLU A 71 14.89 -5.71 4.16
CA GLU A 71 15.49 -5.37 5.44
C GLU A 71 15.30 -3.89 5.80
N ALA A 72 15.35 -2.97 4.83
CA ALA A 72 15.05 -1.56 5.06
C ALA A 72 13.59 -1.35 5.50
N LEU A 73 12.63 -1.97 4.80
CA LEU A 73 11.21 -1.98 5.16
C LEU A 73 11.00 -2.54 6.56
N ARG A 74 11.63 -3.67 6.88
CA ARG A 74 11.54 -4.31 8.19
C ARG A 74 12.14 -3.45 9.29
N ARG A 75 13.30 -2.83 9.07
CA ARG A 75 13.96 -1.94 10.04
C ARG A 75 13.19 -0.66 10.28
N ALA A 76 12.53 -0.14 9.25
CA ALA A 76 11.67 1.05 9.36
C ALA A 76 10.28 0.73 9.95
N GLY A 77 9.97 -0.55 10.21
CA GLY A 77 8.67 -0.97 10.74
C GLY A 77 7.53 -0.77 9.74
N HIS A 78 7.83 -0.74 8.44
CA HIS A 78 6.82 -0.58 7.41
C HIS A 78 5.99 -1.84 7.23
N THR A 79 4.68 -1.65 7.10
CA THR A 79 3.76 -2.69 6.68
C THR A 79 3.53 -2.57 5.18
N VAL A 80 3.69 -3.66 4.44
CA VAL A 80 3.53 -3.66 2.98
C VAL A 80 2.30 -4.45 2.57
N TYR A 81 1.37 -3.79 1.90
CA TYR A 81 0.24 -4.41 1.22
C TYR A 81 0.55 -4.58 -0.26
N VAL A 82 0.68 -5.83 -0.70
CA VAL A 82 0.92 -6.18 -2.08
C VAL A 82 -0.39 -6.60 -2.74
N MET A 83 -0.79 -5.93 -3.81
CA MET A 83 -1.95 -6.32 -4.60
C MET A 83 -1.67 -7.63 -5.36
N ASP A 84 -2.66 -8.51 -5.43
CA ASP A 84 -2.55 -9.74 -6.22
C ASP A 84 -2.26 -9.43 -7.72
N PRO A 85 -1.51 -10.27 -8.44
CA PRO A 85 -1.23 -10.03 -9.87
C PRO A 85 -2.48 -9.91 -10.75
N GLN A 86 -3.66 -10.36 -10.30
CA GLN A 86 -4.91 -10.15 -11.03
C GLN A 86 -5.32 -8.68 -11.12
N TRP A 87 -4.89 -7.81 -10.21
CA TRP A 87 -5.24 -6.38 -10.21
C TRP A 87 -4.72 -5.67 -11.45
N SER A 88 -3.49 -5.96 -11.88
CA SER A 88 -2.86 -5.34 -13.07
C SER A 88 -3.56 -5.68 -14.38
N LYS A 89 -4.40 -6.73 -14.40
CA LYS A 89 -5.19 -7.14 -15.58
C LYS A 89 -6.50 -6.36 -15.73
N GLN A 90 -6.86 -5.53 -14.75
CA GLN A 90 -8.17 -4.89 -14.68
C GLN A 90 -8.11 -3.46 -15.16
N ARG A 91 -9.23 -2.92 -15.65
CA ARG A 91 -9.32 -1.50 -16.02
C ARG A 91 -9.36 -0.62 -14.76
N PHE A 92 -8.93 0.62 -14.90
CA PHE A 92 -8.85 1.61 -13.81
C PHE A 92 -10.09 1.61 -12.91
N TRP A 93 -11.28 1.88 -13.45
CA TRP A 93 -12.52 1.92 -12.67
C TRP A 93 -12.84 0.62 -11.92
N MET A 94 -12.49 -0.55 -12.49
CA MET A 94 -12.68 -1.83 -11.81
C MET A 94 -11.69 -2.00 -10.66
N GLN A 95 -10.44 -1.56 -10.83
CA GLN A 95 -9.45 -1.50 -9.75
C GLN A 95 -9.92 -0.55 -8.65
N SER A 96 -10.35 0.66 -9.00
CA SER A 96 -10.82 1.67 -8.05
C SER A 96 -12.00 1.16 -7.22
N ALA A 97 -13.04 0.65 -7.87
CA ALA A 97 -14.21 0.10 -7.18
C ALA A 97 -13.82 -1.07 -6.25
N ARG A 98 -12.89 -1.93 -6.70
CA ARG A 98 -12.43 -3.05 -5.89
C ARG A 98 -11.60 -2.61 -4.70
N LEU A 99 -10.74 -1.60 -4.87
CA LEU A 99 -9.94 -1.05 -3.78
C LEU A 99 -10.81 -0.39 -2.73
N VAL A 100 -11.78 0.42 -3.15
CA VAL A 100 -12.74 1.07 -2.24
C VAL A 100 -13.49 0.01 -1.42
N LEU A 101 -13.89 -1.11 -2.03
CA LEU A 101 -14.52 -2.22 -1.30
C LEU A 101 -13.59 -2.88 -0.28
N TRP A 102 -12.30 -3.05 -0.62
CA TRP A 102 -11.31 -3.64 0.29
C TRP A 102 -10.85 -2.69 1.39
N TRP A 103 -10.96 -1.38 1.18
CA TRP A 103 -10.34 -0.37 2.03
C TRP A 103 -10.72 -0.48 3.52
N PRO A 104 -12.00 -0.71 3.90
CA PRO A 104 -12.36 -0.92 5.31
C PRO A 104 -11.57 -2.07 5.96
N GLN A 105 -11.40 -3.19 5.26
CA GLN A 105 -10.63 -4.33 5.77
C GLN A 105 -9.13 -4.03 5.85
N VAL A 106 -8.60 -3.21 4.93
CA VAL A 106 -7.21 -2.73 4.99
C VAL A 106 -7.00 -1.87 6.24
N LEU A 107 -7.94 -0.98 6.55
CA LEU A 107 -7.89 -0.14 7.74
C LEU A 107 -8.00 -0.96 9.03
N GLU A 108 -8.93 -1.90 9.10
CA GLU A 108 -9.06 -2.82 10.24
C GLU A 108 -7.79 -3.64 10.46
N HIS A 109 -7.21 -4.18 9.39
CA HIS A 109 -5.98 -4.94 9.49
C HIS A 109 -4.79 -4.05 9.91
N ALA A 110 -4.68 -2.85 9.34
CA ALA A 110 -3.64 -1.90 9.66
C ALA A 110 -3.67 -1.50 11.15
N ARG A 111 -4.85 -1.34 11.75
CA ARG A 111 -5.00 -1.05 13.18
C ARG A 111 -4.48 -2.15 14.11
N LEU A 112 -4.41 -3.39 13.62
CA LEU A 112 -4.04 -4.57 14.41
C LEU A 112 -2.64 -5.08 14.09
N THR A 113 -1.96 -4.49 13.10
CA THR A 113 -0.69 -5.00 12.59
C THR A 113 0.31 -3.88 12.34
N GLU A 114 1.56 -4.15 12.73
CA GLU A 114 2.72 -3.32 12.46
C GLU A 114 3.83 -4.19 11.89
N GLY A 115 4.42 -3.74 10.78
CA GLY A 115 5.44 -4.49 10.05
C GLY A 115 4.89 -5.67 9.23
N GLY A 116 5.74 -6.21 8.36
CA GLY A 116 5.45 -7.40 7.58
C GLY A 116 4.89 -7.11 6.18
N SER A 117 4.56 -8.17 5.46
CA SER A 117 4.06 -8.10 4.08
C SER A 117 2.82 -8.96 3.91
N TYR A 118 1.78 -8.38 3.33
CA TYR A 118 0.45 -8.97 3.23
C TYR A 118 -0.10 -8.78 1.83
N ARG A 119 -0.83 -9.78 1.32
CA ARG A 119 -1.46 -9.71 0.00
C ARG A 119 -2.91 -9.25 0.11
N ILE A 120 -3.31 -8.34 -0.79
CA ILE A 120 -4.70 -7.97 -1.06
C ILE A 120 -5.21 -8.80 -2.26
N PRO A 121 -6.07 -9.81 -2.03
CA PRO A 121 -6.64 -10.61 -3.11
C PRO A 121 -7.54 -9.77 -4.03
N TRP A 122 -7.56 -10.08 -5.33
CA TRP A 122 -8.50 -9.40 -6.26
C TRP A 122 -9.97 -9.65 -5.90
N LYS A 123 -10.34 -10.91 -5.63
CA LYS A 123 -11.71 -11.27 -5.25
C LYS A 123 -11.97 -10.85 -3.80
N HIS A 124 -12.74 -9.77 -3.63
CA HIS A 124 -13.25 -9.33 -2.33
C HIS A 124 -14.21 -10.37 -1.72
N SER A 125 -14.14 -10.54 -0.40
CA SER A 125 -15.10 -11.30 0.40
C SER A 125 -14.98 -10.84 1.85
N SER A 126 -16.11 -10.64 2.50
CA SER A 126 -16.17 -10.27 3.93
C SER A 126 -15.51 -11.29 4.86
N ILE A 127 -15.26 -12.52 4.40
CA ILE A 127 -14.67 -13.61 5.19
C ILE A 127 -13.17 -13.79 4.88
N LYS A 128 -12.68 -13.27 3.75
CA LYS A 128 -11.30 -13.52 3.32
C LYS A 128 -10.32 -12.73 4.17
N LYS A 129 -9.33 -13.45 4.70
CA LYS A 129 -8.18 -12.90 5.42
C LYS A 129 -7.09 -12.49 4.43
N PHE A 130 -6.31 -11.47 4.80
CA PHE A 130 -5.04 -11.15 4.14
C PHE A 130 -4.13 -12.39 4.13
N GLN A 131 -3.35 -12.56 3.07
CA GLN A 131 -2.37 -13.66 2.98
C GLN A 131 -0.99 -13.10 3.31
N SER A 132 -0.30 -13.64 4.33
CA SER A 132 1.08 -13.27 4.62
C SER A 132 2.01 -13.70 3.46
N LEU A 133 3.08 -12.94 3.24
CA LEU A 133 4.05 -13.11 2.14
C LEU A 133 5.47 -13.40 2.61
#